data_AF-A0A7C5U9R3-F1
#
_entry.id   AF-A0A7C5U9R3-F1
#
_cell.length_a   1.000
_cell.length_b   1.000
_cell.length_c   1.000
_cell.angle_alpha   90.00
_cell.angle_beta   90.00
_cell.angle_gamma   90.00
#
_symmetry.space_group_name_H-M   'P 1'
#
loop_
_entity.id
_entity.type
_entity.pdbx_description
1 polymer ?
#
loop_
_entity_poly.entity_id
_entity_poly.type
_entity_poly.pdbx_seq_one_letter_code
_entity_poly.pdbx_strand_id
1 'polypeptide(L)'
;PYVKNWQVFICPSTQWNSGANCQWWVNDPEIRAHGTSYGLNCRAIGCWCRSKTLAMIKRPSELFLLVDSVWGCARPWRRPGGGCGTDYIEPHNGGVNVAFFDGHVKWMTSKKFWAPDYSTMATYLPWQNADVYPPGW
;
A
#
# COMPACT_ATOMS: atom_id res chain seq x y z
N PRO A 1 2.65 -11.63 5.33
CA PRO A 1 1.90 -12.70 4.63
C PRO A 1 2.87 -13.76 4.10
N TYR A 2 2.70 -15.04 4.45
CA TYR A 2 3.55 -16.12 3.95
C TYR A 2 3.08 -16.58 2.57
N VAL A 3 3.38 -15.78 1.54
CA VAL A 3 3.05 -16.12 0.16
C VAL A 3 4.30 -16.67 -0.50
N LYS A 4 4.35 -17.99 -0.72
CA LYS A 4 5.47 -18.65 -1.41
C LYS A 4 5.41 -18.54 -2.93
N ASN A 5 4.23 -18.24 -3.49
CA ASN A 5 4.07 -18.01 -4.91
C ASN A 5 4.18 -16.50 -5.20
N TRP A 6 5.37 -16.02 -5.53
CA TRP A 6 5.63 -14.60 -5.80
C TRP A 6 4.96 -14.08 -7.08
N GLN A 7 4.61 -14.98 -8.00
CA GLN A 7 3.97 -14.60 -9.28
C GLN A 7 2.61 -13.94 -9.08
N VAL A 8 1.96 -14.14 -7.92
CA VAL A 8 0.68 -13.48 -7.60
C VAL A 8 0.81 -11.97 -7.42
N PHE A 9 2.03 -11.46 -7.19
CA PHE A 9 2.29 -10.03 -7.11
C PHE A 9 2.58 -9.40 -8.48
N ILE A 10 2.57 -10.20 -9.55
CA ILE A 10 2.75 -9.75 -10.92
C ILE A 10 1.39 -9.75 -11.62
N CYS A 11 0.98 -8.58 -12.10
CA CYS A 11 -0.25 -8.43 -12.86
C CYS A 11 -0.04 -9.03 -14.27
N PRO A 12 -0.86 -9.99 -14.72
CA PRO A 12 -0.67 -10.64 -16.02
C PRO A 12 -0.76 -9.70 -17.22
N SER A 13 -1.49 -8.58 -17.08
CA SER A 13 -1.71 -7.61 -18.17
C SER A 13 -0.58 -6.61 -18.32
N THR A 14 0.06 -6.21 -17.22
CA THR A 14 1.18 -5.25 -17.27
C THR A 14 2.53 -5.95 -17.33
N GLN A 15 2.62 -7.18 -16.77
CA GLN A 15 3.85 -7.97 -16.62
C GLN A 15 5.03 -7.21 -16.01
N TRP A 16 4.77 -6.07 -15.37
CA TRP A 16 5.80 -5.20 -14.82
C TRP A 16 6.31 -5.79 -13.51
N ASN A 17 7.59 -6.14 -13.52
CA ASN A 17 8.33 -6.69 -12.39
C ASN A 17 9.34 -5.69 -11.79
N SER A 18 9.30 -4.42 -12.19
CA SER A 18 10.18 -3.38 -11.65
C SER A 18 9.40 -2.07 -11.52
N GLY A 19 9.29 -1.53 -10.30
CA GLY A 19 8.78 -0.16 -10.09
C GLY A 19 7.83 0.05 -8.92
N ALA A 20 6.87 -0.84 -8.66
CA ALA A 20 5.76 -0.57 -7.71
C ALA A 20 6.09 -0.83 -6.22
N ASN A 21 7.36 -0.95 -5.86
CA ASN A 21 7.79 -1.37 -4.53
C ASN A 21 8.87 -0.52 -3.88
N CYS A 22 9.22 0.65 -4.40
CA CYS A 22 10.41 1.37 -3.90
C CYS A 22 11.59 0.40 -3.69
N GLN A 23 11.93 -0.42 -4.69
CA GLN A 23 12.83 -1.58 -4.58
C GLN A 23 14.15 -1.32 -3.84
N TRP A 24 14.65 -0.07 -3.84
CA TRP A 24 15.85 0.37 -3.12
C TRP A 24 15.64 0.63 -1.62
N TRP A 25 14.40 0.83 -1.21
CA TRP A 25 14.02 1.33 0.10
C TRP A 25 13.19 0.32 0.89
N VAL A 26 12.62 -0.70 0.24
CA VAL A 26 11.96 -1.82 0.92
C VAL A 26 12.98 -2.90 1.27
N ASN A 27 13.13 -3.17 2.56
CA ASN A 27 14.11 -4.13 3.09
C ASN A 27 13.65 -5.59 3.04
N ASP A 28 12.60 -5.89 2.29
CA ASP A 28 12.13 -7.26 2.09
C ASP A 28 12.89 -7.90 0.91
N PRO A 29 13.67 -8.98 1.16
CA PRO A 29 14.52 -9.59 0.13
C PRO A 29 13.72 -10.22 -1.02
N GLU A 30 12.52 -10.73 -0.76
CA GLU A 30 11.67 -11.35 -1.79
C GLU A 30 11.11 -10.28 -2.73
N ILE A 31 10.61 -9.17 -2.17
CA ILE A 31 10.13 -8.03 -2.94
C ILE A 31 11.27 -7.42 -3.78
N ARG A 32 12.51 -7.40 -3.26
CA ARG A 32 13.69 -6.92 -4.00
C ARG A 32 14.09 -7.84 -5.14
N ALA A 33 14.01 -9.14 -4.94
CA ALA A 33 14.39 -10.15 -5.92
C ALA A 33 13.38 -10.28 -7.06
N HIS A 34 12.08 -10.13 -6.77
CA HIS A 34 11.00 -10.48 -7.69
C HIS A 34 10.19 -9.29 -8.21
N GLY A 35 10.18 -8.17 -7.49
CA GLY A 35 9.34 -7.03 -7.84
C GLY A 35 7.84 -7.27 -7.62
N THR A 36 7.03 -6.30 -8.06
CA THR A 36 5.56 -6.37 -8.03
C THR A 36 5.00 -5.39 -9.06
N SER A 37 3.85 -5.74 -9.65
CA SER A 37 3.07 -4.82 -10.50
C SER A 37 2.12 -3.93 -9.69
N TYR A 38 2.06 -4.14 -8.37
CA TYR A 38 1.17 -3.44 -7.45
C TYR A 38 1.95 -2.60 -6.44
N GLY A 39 1.39 -1.44 -6.09
CA GLY A 39 1.87 -0.53 -5.08
C GLY A 39 1.77 -1.14 -3.69
N LEU A 40 2.92 -1.42 -3.08
CA LEU A 40 3.01 -1.98 -1.75
C LEU A 40 2.96 -0.90 -0.67
N ASN A 41 2.28 -1.17 0.46
CA ASN A 41 2.25 -0.27 1.63
C ASN A 41 3.58 -0.21 2.38
N CYS A 42 4.53 0.50 1.80
CA CYS A 42 5.88 0.54 2.32
C CYS A 42 6.01 1.21 3.69
N ARG A 43 5.02 2.01 4.14
CA ARG A 43 5.05 2.54 5.51
C ARG A 43 4.83 1.43 6.54
N ALA A 44 3.99 0.45 6.22
CA ALA A 44 3.69 -0.68 7.08
C ALA A 44 4.69 -1.83 6.92
N ILE A 45 5.06 -2.19 5.68
CA ILE A 45 5.97 -3.32 5.40
C ILE A 45 7.45 -2.96 5.31
N GLY A 46 7.78 -1.66 5.36
CA GLY A 46 9.13 -1.18 5.64
C GLY A 46 9.75 -0.44 4.46
N CYS A 47 9.76 0.89 4.56
CA CYS A 47 10.57 1.83 3.80
C CYS A 47 11.12 2.80 4.82
N TRP A 48 12.42 2.69 5.16
CA TRP A 48 13.08 3.48 6.24
C TRP A 48 12.43 3.35 7.64
N CYS A 49 11.45 2.45 7.79
CA CYS A 49 10.66 2.25 9.00
C CYS A 49 10.80 0.78 9.42
N ARG A 50 10.80 0.52 10.73
CA ARG A 50 10.69 -0.85 11.25
C ARG A 50 9.39 -1.47 10.73
N SER A 51 9.51 -2.53 9.93
CA SER A 51 8.38 -3.32 9.43
C SER A 51 7.44 -3.66 10.58
N LYS A 52 6.14 -3.50 10.35
CA LYS A 52 5.11 -3.80 11.34
C LYS A 52 4.73 -5.26 11.21
N THR A 53 4.73 -5.99 12.33
CA THR A 53 4.06 -7.29 12.35
C THR A 53 2.56 -7.06 12.22
N LEU A 54 1.83 -8.04 11.71
CA LEU A 54 0.38 -7.93 11.59
C LEU A 54 -0.27 -7.62 12.95
N ALA A 55 0.27 -8.17 14.05
CA ALA A 55 -0.20 -7.89 15.41
C ALA A 55 -0.02 -6.43 15.86
N MET A 56 0.89 -5.67 15.24
CA MET A 56 1.04 -4.24 15.49
C MET A 56 -0.01 -3.40 14.76
N ILE A 57 -0.69 -3.95 13.75
CA ILE A 57 -1.69 -3.23 12.96
C ILE A 57 -3.04 -3.40 13.66
N LYS A 58 -3.51 -2.33 14.32
CA LYS A 58 -4.76 -2.36 15.10
C LYS A 58 -6.00 -2.47 14.21
N ARG A 59 -5.92 -1.92 12.99
CA ARG A 59 -7.03 -1.87 12.01
C ARG A 59 -6.61 -2.49 10.67
N PRO A 60 -6.40 -3.81 10.61
CA PRO A 60 -5.88 -4.47 9.41
C PRO A 60 -6.86 -4.39 8.22
N SER A 61 -8.15 -4.21 8.50
CA SER A 61 -9.22 -4.04 7.50
C SER A 61 -9.32 -2.64 6.89
N GLU A 62 -8.55 -1.67 7.37
CA GLU A 62 -8.61 -0.27 6.88
C GLU A 62 -7.28 0.22 6.34
N LEU A 63 -6.22 -0.51 6.65
CA LEU A 63 -4.92 -0.27 6.08
C LEU A 63 -4.75 -1.18 4.87
N PHE A 64 -4.59 -0.59 3.69
CA PHE A 64 -4.27 -1.37 2.51
C PHE A 64 -2.85 -1.93 2.61
N LEU A 65 -2.66 -3.14 2.09
CA LEU A 65 -1.38 -3.81 1.88
C LEU A 65 -0.87 -3.58 0.45
N LEU A 66 -1.76 -3.74 -0.54
CA LEU A 66 -1.48 -3.64 -1.97
C LEU A 66 -2.57 -2.83 -2.67
N VAL A 67 -2.18 -2.08 -3.70
CA VAL A 67 -3.10 -1.35 -4.59
C VAL A 67 -2.54 -1.27 -6.00
N ASP A 68 -3.40 -1.06 -6.99
CA ASP A 68 -2.99 -0.76 -8.36
C ASP A 68 -2.12 0.52 -8.42
N SER A 69 -0.90 0.38 -8.94
CA SER A 69 0.09 1.46 -9.01
C SER A 69 0.99 1.29 -10.23
N VAL A 70 1.50 2.40 -10.75
CA VAL A 70 2.46 2.42 -11.88
C VAL A 70 3.89 2.65 -11.44
N TRP A 71 4.12 3.21 -10.26
CA TRP A 71 5.43 3.67 -9.86
C TRP A 71 5.54 3.85 -8.35
N GLY A 72 6.66 3.43 -7.77
CA GLY A 72 6.94 3.64 -6.36
C GLY A 72 6.03 2.82 -5.42
N CYS A 73 6.13 3.13 -4.14
CA CYS A 73 5.28 2.49 -3.14
C CYS A 73 3.96 3.22 -3.00
N ALA A 74 2.93 2.52 -2.55
CA ALA A 74 1.69 3.14 -2.15
C ALA A 74 1.73 3.43 -0.64
N ARG A 75 1.98 4.67 -0.22
CA ARG A 75 1.89 5.03 1.21
C ARG A 75 0.45 5.31 1.62
N PRO A 76 0.05 5.21 2.90
CA PRO A 76 -1.34 5.46 3.34
C PRO A 76 -1.78 6.94 3.30
N TRP A 77 -1.10 7.78 2.50
CA TRP A 77 -1.44 9.18 2.31
C TRP A 77 -0.99 9.67 0.94
N ARG A 78 -1.70 10.66 0.39
CA ARG A 78 -1.31 11.31 -0.86
C ARG A 78 -0.29 12.42 -0.60
N ARG A 79 0.67 12.58 -1.52
CA ARG A 79 1.60 13.72 -1.55
C ARG A 79 1.38 14.51 -2.84
N PRO A 80 0.78 15.71 -2.80
CA PRO A 80 0.67 16.57 -3.97
C PRO A 80 2.07 16.87 -4.54
N GLY A 81 2.23 16.74 -5.87
CA GLY A 81 3.52 16.95 -6.54
C GLY A 81 4.44 15.73 -6.63
N GLY A 82 3.97 14.54 -6.23
CA GLY A 82 4.67 13.27 -6.41
C GLY A 82 5.67 12.88 -5.32
N GLY A 83 6.25 11.68 -5.46
CA GLY A 83 7.30 11.15 -4.58
C GLY A 83 6.78 10.17 -3.53
N CYS A 84 7.12 10.41 -2.27
CA CYS A 84 6.96 9.48 -1.15
C CYS A 84 5.50 9.34 -0.61
N GLY A 85 4.48 9.36 -1.47
CA GLY A 85 3.04 9.27 -1.14
C GLY A 85 2.35 8.04 -1.77
N THR A 86 1.01 8.02 -1.86
CA THR A 86 0.27 7.05 -2.68
C THR A 86 0.33 7.46 -4.14
N ASP A 87 1.07 6.70 -4.94
CA ASP A 87 0.96 6.73 -6.40
C ASP A 87 0.10 5.53 -6.81
N TYR A 88 -1.09 5.79 -7.35
CA TYR A 88 -2.01 4.75 -7.81
C TYR A 88 -2.45 5.05 -9.24
N ILE A 89 -2.93 4.02 -9.93
CA ILE A 89 -3.65 4.16 -11.20
C ILE A 89 -5.05 3.61 -11.07
N GLU A 90 -5.97 4.07 -11.91
CA GLU A 90 -7.36 3.63 -11.95
C GLU A 90 -7.67 2.79 -13.19
N PRO A 91 -7.02 1.64 -13.40
CA PRO A 91 -7.26 0.82 -14.60
C PRO A 91 -8.65 0.17 -14.60
N HIS A 92 -9.41 0.28 -13.51
CA HIS A 92 -10.67 -0.43 -13.29
C HIS A 92 -11.86 0.53 -13.20
N ASN A 93 -12.31 1.05 -14.34
CA ASN A 93 -13.51 1.90 -14.45
C ASN A 93 -13.50 3.12 -13.49
N GLY A 94 -12.36 3.81 -13.40
CA GLY A 94 -12.22 4.98 -12.49
C GLY A 94 -12.02 4.60 -11.02
N GLY A 95 -11.61 3.37 -10.75
CA GLY A 95 -11.28 2.89 -9.41
C GLY A 95 -10.11 1.93 -9.40
N VAL A 96 -9.83 1.43 -8.20
CA VAL A 96 -8.67 0.60 -7.86
C VAL A 96 -9.10 -0.63 -7.07
N ASN A 97 -8.41 -1.75 -7.27
CA ASN A 97 -8.50 -2.89 -6.39
C ASN A 97 -7.54 -2.69 -5.22
N VAL A 98 -8.09 -2.77 -4.01
CA VAL A 98 -7.33 -2.58 -2.78
C VAL A 98 -7.38 -3.86 -1.96
N ALA A 99 -6.22 -4.44 -1.69
CA ALA A 99 -6.08 -5.56 -0.77
C ALA A 99 -5.65 -5.02 0.60
N PHE A 100 -6.32 -5.44 1.66
CA PHE A 100 -6.09 -4.98 3.03
C PHE A 100 -5.22 -5.96 3.83
N PHE A 101 -4.69 -5.51 4.96
CA PHE A 101 -3.80 -6.32 5.80
C PHE A 101 -4.48 -7.53 6.45
N ASP A 102 -5.81 -7.53 6.57
CA ASP A 102 -6.60 -8.69 7.00
C ASP A 102 -6.89 -9.70 5.87
N GLY A 103 -6.50 -9.37 4.63
CA GLY A 103 -6.61 -10.23 3.46
C GLY A 103 -7.84 -10.01 2.59
N HIS A 104 -8.79 -9.15 2.96
CA HIS A 104 -9.92 -8.86 2.07
C HIS A 104 -9.51 -7.93 0.92
N VAL A 105 -10.27 -7.99 -0.17
CA VAL A 105 -10.07 -7.16 -1.36
C VAL A 105 -11.35 -6.42 -1.68
N LYS A 106 -11.25 -5.13 -2.00
CA LYS A 106 -12.38 -4.30 -2.36
C LYS A 106 -12.02 -3.38 -3.52
N TRP A 107 -12.90 -3.30 -4.51
CA TRP A 107 -12.84 -2.22 -5.50
C TRP A 107 -13.30 -0.92 -4.86
N MET A 108 -12.51 0.14 -5.01
CA MET A 108 -12.83 1.45 -4.46
C MET A 108 -12.60 2.55 -5.48
N THR A 109 -13.44 3.58 -5.41
CA THR A 109 -13.13 4.82 -6.10
C THR A 109 -11.87 5.42 -5.50
N SER A 110 -11.04 5.99 -6.35
CA SER A 110 -9.69 6.41 -5.98
C SER A 110 -9.57 7.43 -4.86
N LYS A 111 -10.66 8.12 -4.52
CA LYS A 111 -10.68 9.17 -3.50
C LYS A 111 -10.91 8.64 -2.07
N LYS A 112 -10.99 7.32 -1.87
CA LYS A 112 -11.51 6.71 -0.62
C LYS A 112 -10.56 5.71 0.07
N PHE A 113 -9.27 5.70 -0.21
CA PHE A 113 -8.39 4.66 0.36
C PHE A 113 -7.04 5.14 0.91
N TRP A 114 -6.84 6.46 0.92
CA TRP A 114 -5.64 7.12 1.43
C TRP A 114 -6.01 8.37 2.22
N ALA A 115 -5.15 8.78 3.15
CA ALA A 115 -5.27 10.08 3.83
C ALA A 115 -4.85 11.25 2.91
N PRO A 116 -5.48 12.42 3.02
CA PRO A 116 -5.18 13.58 2.18
C PRO A 116 -3.73 14.05 2.24
N ASP A 117 -3.09 13.88 3.40
CA ASP A 117 -1.69 14.24 3.61
C ASP A 117 -1.07 13.42 4.75
N TYR A 118 0.25 13.57 4.92
CA TYR A 118 1.00 12.89 5.98
C TYR A 118 0.53 13.31 7.37
N SER A 119 0.22 14.59 7.60
CA SER A 119 -0.26 15.09 8.90
C SER A 119 -1.50 14.36 9.37
N THR A 120 -2.48 14.21 8.48
CA THR A 120 -3.72 13.48 8.73
C THR A 120 -3.39 12.02 9.07
N MET A 121 -2.61 11.34 8.23
CA MET A 121 -2.23 9.95 8.51
C MET A 121 -1.49 9.80 9.86
N ALA A 122 -0.60 10.74 10.19
CA ALA A 122 0.17 10.73 11.44
C ALA A 122 -0.70 10.93 12.69
N THR A 123 -1.80 11.67 12.58
CA THR A 123 -2.82 11.76 13.64
C THR A 123 -3.58 10.45 13.83
N TYR A 124 -3.77 9.67 12.76
CA TYR A 124 -4.64 8.49 12.74
C TYR A 124 -3.90 7.18 12.45
N LEU A 125 -2.64 7.07 12.90
CA LEU A 125 -1.75 5.95 12.59
C LEU A 125 -2.45 4.59 12.83
N PRO A 126 -2.79 3.81 11.78
CA PRO A 126 -3.62 2.60 11.93
C PRO A 126 -2.97 1.46 12.73
N TRP A 127 -1.66 1.58 13.01
CA TRP A 127 -0.88 0.68 13.86
C TRP A 127 -0.61 1.22 15.27
N GLN A 128 -1.06 2.44 15.60
CA GLN A 128 -0.94 3.02 16.95
C GLN A 128 -2.28 3.42 17.56
N ASN A 129 -3.26 3.83 16.75
CA ASN A 129 -4.53 4.39 17.21
C ASN A 129 -5.69 3.47 16.82
N ALA A 130 -6.48 3.01 17.80
CA ALA A 130 -7.72 2.28 17.57
C ALA A 130 -8.97 3.19 17.59
N ASP A 131 -8.88 4.31 18.31
CA ASP A 131 -10.07 4.99 18.83
C ASP A 131 -10.42 6.31 18.13
N VAL A 132 -9.55 6.81 17.25
CA VAL A 132 -9.77 8.10 16.56
C VAL A 132 -9.81 7.87 15.05
N TYR A 133 -10.84 8.39 14.41
CA TYR A 133 -11.10 8.22 12.97
C TYR A 133 -10.69 9.47 12.18
N PRO A 134 -9.93 9.34 11.08
CA PRO A 134 -9.92 10.37 10.06
C PRO A 134 -11.30 10.42 9.39
N PRO A 135 -11.87 11.61 9.14
CA PRO A 135 -13.11 11.70 8.38
C PRO A 135 -12.92 11.18 6.95
N GLY A 136 -13.76 10.23 6.53
CA GLY A 136 -13.91 9.88 5.11
C GLY A 136 -12.80 9.05 4.47
N TRP A 137 -12.07 8.26 5.27
CA TRP A 137 -11.51 7.00 4.74
C TRP A 137 -12.68 6.06 4.37
#